data_AF-A0A132MQD3-F1
#
_entry.id   AF-A0A132MQD3-F1
#
_cell.length_a   1.000
_cell.length_b   1.000
_cell.length_c   1.000
_cell.angle_alpha   90.00
_cell.angle_beta   90.00
_cell.angle_gamma   90.00
#
_symmetry.space_group_name_H-M   'P 1'
#
loop_
_entity.id
_entity.type
_entity.pdbx_description
1 polymer ?
#
loop_
_entity_poly.entity_id
_entity_poly.type
_entity_poly.pdbx_seq_one_letter_code
_entity_poly.pdbx_strand_id
1 'polypeptide(L)'
;MLTPADRLTAVTMLHDAKAILWRTASVLTEAANPTLKNTILRQFNDWVYVHDLVFQLLDREGVYPAHHVERLIRENIRWAEAALHPPEA
;
A
#
# COMPACT_ATOMS: atom_id res chain seq x y z
N MET A 1 -16.07 2.62 11.41
CA MET A 1 -15.69 1.27 10.98
C MET A 1 -15.92 1.16 9.49
N LEU A 2 -14.86 0.92 8.72
CA LEU A 2 -14.94 0.75 7.27
C LEU A 2 -15.75 -0.50 6.87
N THR A 3 -16.56 -0.42 5.82
CA THR A 3 -17.22 -1.58 5.23
C THR A 3 -16.20 -2.53 4.59
N PRO A 4 -16.52 -3.80 4.32
CA PRO A 4 -15.61 -4.70 3.61
C PRO A 4 -15.14 -4.15 2.25
N ALA A 5 -16.02 -3.48 1.51
CA ALA A 5 -15.69 -2.85 0.23
C ALA A 5 -14.73 -1.65 0.41
N ASP A 6 -14.96 -0.81 1.43
CA ASP A 6 -14.05 0.31 1.73
C ASP A 6 -12.67 -0.18 2.17
N ARG A 7 -12.63 -1.28 2.95
CA ARG A 7 -11.36 -1.92 3.35
C ARG A 7 -10.59 -2.42 2.14
N LEU A 8 -11.25 -3.11 1.22
CA LEU A 8 -10.62 -3.59 -0.02
C LEU A 8 -10.11 -2.42 -0.87
N THR A 9 -10.89 -1.34 -0.96
CA THR A 9 -10.51 -0.12 -1.68
C THR A 9 -9.26 0.50 -1.05
N ALA A 10 -9.24 0.69 0.27
CA ALA A 10 -8.11 1.28 0.98
C ALA A 10 -6.84 0.40 0.87
N VAL A 11 -6.96 -0.92 0.98
CA VAL A 11 -5.83 -1.84 0.79
C VAL A 11 -5.27 -1.75 -0.64
N THR A 12 -6.15 -1.71 -1.64
CA THR A 12 -5.75 -1.52 -3.05
C THR A 12 -5.04 -0.19 -3.24
N MET A 13 -5.58 0.90 -2.68
CA MET A 13 -4.96 2.23 -2.74
C MET A 13 -3.57 2.26 -2.09
N LEU A 14 -3.39 1.61 -0.94
CA LEU A 14 -2.08 1.53 -0.28
C LEU A 14 -1.06 0.78 -1.17
N HIS A 15 -1.48 -0.33 -1.75
CA HIS A 15 -0.66 -1.12 -2.67
C HIS A 15 -0.26 -0.33 -3.91
N ASP A 16 -1.22 0.36 -4.54
CA ASP A 16 -0.98 1.14 -5.75
C ASP A 16 -0.10 2.35 -5.47
N ALA A 17 -0.31 3.06 -4.36
CA ALA A 17 0.54 4.16 -3.95
C ALA A 17 2.00 3.70 -3.77
N LYS A 18 2.23 2.53 -3.15
CA LYS A 18 3.56 1.93 -3.04
C LYS A 18 4.17 1.64 -4.43
N ALA A 19 3.40 1.05 -5.34
CA ALA A 19 3.87 0.75 -6.69
C ALA A 19 4.24 2.03 -7.47
N ILE A 20 3.43 3.08 -7.33
CA ILE A 20 3.68 4.38 -7.96
C ILE A 20 4.97 5.00 -7.41
N LEU A 21 5.17 5.01 -6.09
CA LEU A 21 6.39 5.53 -5.47
C LEU A 21 7.65 4.85 -6.02
N TRP A 22 7.66 3.52 -6.08
CA TRP A 22 8.78 2.76 -6.63
C TRP A 22 9.07 3.11 -8.10
N ARG A 23 8.04 3.13 -8.95
CA ARG A 23 8.19 3.46 -10.37
C ARG A 23 8.67 4.89 -10.57
N THR A 24 8.09 5.82 -9.83
CA THR A 24 8.38 7.26 -9.93
C THR A 24 9.82 7.55 -9.49
N ALA A 25 10.33 6.87 -8.46
CA ALA A 25 11.73 6.95 -8.06
C ALA A 25 12.67 6.49 -9.19
N SER A 26 12.36 5.39 -9.88
CA SER A 26 13.15 4.93 -11.04
C SER A 26 13.19 5.99 -12.14
N VAL A 27 12.02 6.49 -12.56
CA VAL A 27 11.94 7.50 -13.63
C VAL A 27 12.64 8.81 -13.22
N LEU A 28 12.57 9.21 -11.95
CA LEU A 28 13.27 10.39 -11.44
C LEU A 28 14.79 10.29 -11.63
N THR A 29 15.36 9.09 -11.49
CA THR A 29 16.80 8.85 -11.69
C THR A 29 17.22 8.87 -13.16
N GLU A 30 16.28 8.56 -14.07
CA GLU A 30 16.53 8.53 -15.52
C GLU A 30 16.20 9.87 -16.22
N ALA A 31 15.44 10.75 -15.56
CA ALA A 31 15.01 12.03 -16.14
C ALA A 31 16.17 13.03 -16.27
N ALA A 32 16.65 13.24 -17.50
CA ALA A 32 17.66 14.25 -17.82
C ALA A 32 17.10 15.68 -17.90
N ASN A 33 15.79 15.84 -18.17
CA ASN A 33 15.14 17.15 -18.29
C ASN A 33 14.75 17.69 -16.90
N PRO A 34 15.22 18.89 -16.49
CA PRO A 34 14.92 19.46 -15.16
C PRO A 34 13.44 19.71 -14.89
N THR A 35 12.68 20.15 -15.89
CA THR A 35 11.23 20.39 -15.77
C THR A 35 10.47 19.09 -15.53
N LEU A 36 10.86 18.03 -16.24
CA LEU A 36 10.31 16.69 -16.04
C LEU A 36 10.67 16.17 -14.64
N LYS A 37 11.93 16.28 -14.25
CA LYS A 37 12.42 15.86 -12.93
C LYS A 37 11.66 16.55 -11.79
N ASN A 38 11.46 17.86 -11.87
CA ASN A 38 10.72 18.62 -10.86
C ASN A 38 9.23 18.26 -10.81
N THR A 39 8.64 17.92 -11.95
CA THR A 39 7.24 17.46 -12.01
C THR A 39 7.06 16.09 -11.36
N ILE A 40 7.94 15.15 -11.70
CA ILE A 40 7.98 13.81 -11.12
C ILE A 40 8.24 13.88 -9.62
N LEU A 41 9.18 14.73 -9.17
CA LEU A 41 9.48 14.90 -7.75
C LEU A 41 8.29 15.43 -6.95
N ARG A 42 7.53 16.39 -7.50
CA ARG A 42 6.30 16.87 -6.88
C ARG A 42 5.27 15.75 -6.76
N GLN A 43 5.02 15.02 -7.85
CA GLN A 43 4.09 13.88 -7.84
C GLN A 43 4.53 12.79 -6.86
N PHE A 44 5.83 12.50 -6.78
CA PHE A 44 6.38 11.54 -5.82
C PHE A 44 6.00 11.95 -4.39
N ASN A 45 6.22 13.22 -4.02
CA ASN A 45 5.88 13.72 -2.69
C ASN A 45 4.37 13.68 -2.40
N ASP A 46 3.54 14.01 -3.39
CA ASP A 46 2.08 13.88 -3.27
C ASP A 46 1.68 12.42 -2.99
N TRP A 47 2.32 11.46 -3.67
CA TRP A 47 2.08 10.03 -3.44
C TRP A 47 2.63 9.52 -2.11
N VAL A 48 3.72 10.10 -1.58
CA VAL A 48 4.21 9.79 -0.23
C VAL A 48 3.15 10.16 0.80
N TYR A 49 2.54 11.34 0.65
CA TYR A 49 1.46 11.80 1.53
C TYR A 49 0.23 10.89 1.43
N VAL A 50 -0.22 10.54 0.22
CA VAL A 50 -1.35 9.62 0.03
C VAL A 50 -1.07 8.25 0.64
N HIS A 51 0.13 7.69 0.42
CA HIS A 51 0.52 6.41 1.01
C HIS A 51 0.44 6.43 2.54
N ASP A 52 1.00 7.47 3.18
CA ASP A 52 0.98 7.63 4.64
C ASP A 52 -0.45 7.80 5.18
N LEU A 53 -1.28 8.62 4.52
CA LEU A 53 -2.68 8.83 4.91
C LEU A 53 -3.48 7.52 4.88
N VAL A 54 -3.34 6.73 3.82
CA VAL A 54 -4.05 5.44 3.68
C VAL A 54 -3.49 4.42 4.67
N PHE A 55 -2.18 4.41 4.91
CA PHE A 55 -1.56 3.56 5.92
C PHE A 55 -2.14 3.83 7.32
N GLN A 56 -2.19 5.10 7.73
CA GLN A 56 -2.73 5.48 9.03
C GLN A 56 -4.21 5.13 9.17
N LEU A 57 -4.99 5.26 8.10
CA LEU A 57 -6.39 4.82 8.07
C LEU A 57 -6.50 3.31 8.33
N LEU A 58 -5.70 2.50 7.64
CA LEU A 58 -5.73 1.04 7.74
C LEU A 58 -5.20 0.54 9.09
N ASP A 59 -4.18 1.19 9.65
CA ASP A 59 -3.67 0.87 10.99
C ASP A 59 -4.71 1.19 12.07
N ARG A 60 -5.32 2.38 12.02
CA ARG A 60 -6.38 2.79 12.96
C ARG A 60 -7.60 1.86 12.93
N GLU A 61 -7.96 1.35 11.75
CA GLU A 61 -9.08 0.40 11.59
C GLU A 61 -8.69 -1.06 11.90
N GLY A 62 -7.44 -1.30 12.30
CA GLY A 62 -6.90 -2.61 12.65
C GLY A 62 -6.78 -3.58 11.47
N VAL A 63 -6.76 -3.05 10.24
CA VAL A 63 -6.69 -3.79 8.98
C VAL A 63 -5.24 -4.11 8.62
N TYR A 64 -4.31 -3.22 8.96
CA TYR A 64 -2.89 -3.38 8.62
C TYR A 64 -2.01 -3.16 9.86
N PRO A 65 -1.84 -4.17 10.74
CA PRO A 65 -1.17 -4.02 12.02
C PRO A 65 0.36 -4.06 11.86
N ALA A 66 0.92 -3.15 11.07
CA ALA A 66 2.35 -3.14 10.70
C ALA A 66 3.28 -3.05 11.92
N HIS A 67 2.83 -2.41 13.00
CA HIS A 67 3.58 -2.31 14.25
C HIS A 67 3.51 -3.58 15.13
N HIS A 68 2.68 -4.56 14.78
CA HIS A 68 2.49 -5.80 15.54
C HIS A 68 2.92 -7.02 14.73
N VAL A 69 4.23 -7.17 14.55
CA VAL A 69 4.84 -8.20 13.66
C VAL A 69 4.33 -9.62 13.93
N GLU A 70 4.20 -10.02 15.20
CA GLU A 70 3.68 -11.34 15.56
C GLU A 70 2.24 -11.55 15.08
N ARG A 71 1.40 -10.52 15.22
CA ARG A 71 0.02 -10.55 14.73
C ARG A 71 -0.01 -10.65 13.20
N LEU A 72 0.81 -9.85 12.52
CA LEU A 72 0.93 -9.86 11.06
C LEU A 72 1.35 -11.25 10.53
N ILE A 73 2.35 -11.88 11.17
CA ILE A 73 2.81 -13.23 10.78
C ILE A 73 1.70 -14.26 10.97
N ARG A 74 1.02 -14.26 12.13
CA ARG A 74 -0.09 -15.20 12.40
C ARG A 74 -1.24 -15.03 11.41
N GLU A 75 -1.62 -13.79 11.10
CA GLU A 75 -2.65 -13.50 10.11
C GLU A 75 -2.23 -14.00 8.73
N ASN A 76 -0.99 -13.76 8.30
CA ASN A 76 -0.47 -14.26 7.02
C ASN A 76 -0.45 -15.80 6.94
N ILE A 77 -0.05 -16.50 8.00
CA ILE A 77 -0.09 -17.97 8.04
C ILE A 77 -1.53 -18.47 7.89
N ARG A 78 -2.47 -17.89 8.66
CA ARG A 78 -3.89 -18.25 8.57
C ARG A 78 -4.45 -18.05 7.15
N TRP A 79 -4.08 -16.98 6.48
CA TRP A 79 -4.55 -16.68 5.12
C TRP A 79 -3.92 -17.64 4.10
N ALA A 80 -2.65 -18.00 4.28
CA ALA A 80 -1.98 -18.99 3.45
C ALA A 80 -2.60 -20.38 3.60
N GLU A 81 -2.89 -20.82 4.84
CA GLU A 81 -3.58 -22.08 5.11
C GLU A 81 -4.98 -22.13 4.47
N ALA A 82 -5.75 -21.04 4.58
CA ALA A 82 -7.06 -20.94 3.93
C ALA A 82 -6.97 -21.00 2.39
N ALA A 83 -5.91 -20.45 1.80
CA ALA A 83 -5.68 -20.52 0.36
C ALA A 83 -5.21 -21.91 -0.11
N LEU A 84 -4.49 -22.65 0.74
CA LEU A 84 -4.09 -24.05 0.47
C LEU A 84 -5.26 -25.03 0.61
N HIS A 85 -6.26 -24.69 1.43
CA HIS A 85 -7.46 -25.48 1.69
C HIS A 85 -8.73 -24.67 1.39
N PRO A 86 -8.96 -24.28 0.12
CA PRO A 86 -10.15 -23.52 -0.23
C PRO A 86 -11.41 -24.33 0.09
N PRO A 87 -12.50 -23.71 0.57
CA PRO A 87 -13.78 -24.39 0.73
C PRO A 87 -14.20 -25.03 -0.60
N GLU A 88 -14.75 -26.24 -0.55
CA GLU A 88 -15.37 -26.85 -1.73
C GLU A 88 -16.51 -25.94 -2.23
N ALA A 89 -16.50 -25.69 -3.54
CA ALA A 89 -17.40 -24.75 -4.21
C ALA A 89 -18.85 -25.25 -4.28
#